data_AF-A0A9P6ZAR6-F1
#
_entry.id   AF-A0A9P6ZAR6-F1
#
_cell.length_a   1.000
_cell.length_b   1.000
_cell.length_c   1.000
_cell.angle_alpha   90.00
_cell.angle_beta   90.00
_cell.angle_gamma   90.00
#
_symmetry.space_group_name_H-M   'P 1'
#
loop_
_entity.id
_entity.type
_entity.pdbx_description
1 polymer ?
#
loop_
_entity_poly.entity_id
_entity_poly.type
_entity_poly.pdbx_seq_one_letter_code
_entity_poly.pdbx_strand_id
1 'polypeptide(L)'
;MRLTNSSSTIHSAIESDILSSTRQRQSKKDEAIRKKIEQELSRKRSNPTRIRQTKKIAGTVSALRPAQALTLKENILVIEAAQLMAAKRSDCVLVVDDEEHLNGIFTAKDLAYRVVADNLDARSTTVSDIMTRNPMCVTADTCAQDALNLMVSRGFRHLPVCNEEGDIFGLLDITKCIYEALHKMEKAYGSSRKLYDALEGVEREWANSPVQLVQYMETLKDKMSCPDLTSVLTHHEPVQVSLKTQVREVAKLMKEYHTTAVLVMDHNGLAGIFTSKDIVLRVIAAGLAPDNCSVVRVMTPHPDTALPSTSILDALKKMHDGHYLNLPVLDEDKNLVGLIDVLRLTYATLEQINSIEGNQGAKFWHSIAFSENESILSDPLSHAPPSTYPELTSSNSSIEHESTASIVTDTFSFKFNYSNKTHRFHHETNNFAMLLETIQQKTEQPVTVAYLDDENDQVLMTCDSDLMDSVQIAKNAGLDRVKLIVKRHIKQNPMMEQRSIVKQEQKNTITIPHDVILPAAITFLGVVILSVFTISKSK
;
A
#
# COMPACT_ATOMS: atom_id res chain seq x y z
N MET A 1 -76.21 -1.75 -63.95
CA MET A 1 -75.18 -2.48 -63.18
C MET A 1 -74.44 -1.48 -62.31
N ARG A 2 -74.81 -1.38 -61.04
CA ARG A 2 -74.20 -0.54 -59.99
C ARG A 2 -74.24 -1.36 -58.71
N LEU A 3 -73.30 -1.07 -57.79
CA LEU A 3 -73.08 -1.68 -56.46
C LEU A 3 -72.27 -2.99 -56.54
N THR A 4 -71.24 -3.29 -55.74
CA THR A 4 -70.61 -2.70 -54.55
C THR A 4 -69.25 -3.41 -54.40
N ASN A 5 -68.13 -2.68 -54.29
CA ASN A 5 -66.85 -3.28 -53.92
C ASN A 5 -66.02 -2.27 -53.12
N SER A 6 -66.49 -1.95 -51.91
CA SER A 6 -65.85 -1.01 -50.98
C SER A 6 -65.73 -1.59 -49.56
N SER A 7 -65.81 -2.93 -49.41
CA SER A 7 -65.81 -3.60 -48.10
C SER A 7 -64.49 -4.31 -47.76
N SER A 8 -63.57 -4.49 -48.71
CA SER A 8 -62.29 -5.20 -48.46
C SER A 8 -61.15 -4.29 -47.98
N THR A 9 -61.17 -2.99 -48.32
CA THR A 9 -60.08 -2.05 -47.96
C THR A 9 -60.24 -1.43 -46.57
N ILE A 10 -61.45 -1.42 -46.02
CA ILE A 10 -61.73 -0.85 -44.68
C ILE A 10 -61.35 -1.86 -43.57
N HIS A 11 -61.53 -3.17 -43.82
CA HIS A 11 -61.17 -4.21 -42.84
C HIS A 11 -59.66 -4.32 -42.64
N SER A 12 -58.83 -4.16 -43.68
CA SER A 12 -57.36 -4.23 -43.56
C SER A 12 -56.75 -3.04 -42.80
N ALA A 13 -57.35 -1.84 -42.93
CA ALA A 13 -56.89 -0.65 -42.21
C ALA A 13 -57.21 -0.71 -40.71
N ILE A 14 -58.41 -1.21 -40.36
CA ILE A 14 -58.83 -1.38 -38.97
C ILE A 14 -58.01 -2.48 -38.26
N GLU A 15 -57.70 -3.59 -38.94
CA GLU A 15 -56.82 -4.63 -38.38
C GLU A 15 -55.39 -4.14 -38.15
N SER A 16 -54.84 -3.31 -39.05
CA SER A 16 -53.50 -2.74 -38.87
C SER A 16 -53.42 -1.74 -37.70
N ASP A 17 -54.50 -0.98 -37.44
CA ASP A 17 -54.58 -0.03 -36.32
C ASP A 17 -54.82 -0.74 -34.98
N ILE A 18 -55.53 -1.87 -34.98
CA ILE A 18 -55.69 -2.71 -33.78
C ILE A 18 -54.37 -3.42 -33.46
N LEU A 19 -53.63 -3.92 -34.46
CA LEU A 19 -52.31 -4.54 -34.27
C LEU A 19 -51.25 -3.52 -33.84
N SER A 20 -51.27 -2.29 -34.36
CA SER A 20 -50.33 -1.23 -33.99
C SER A 20 -50.58 -0.74 -32.56
N SER A 21 -51.85 -0.54 -32.17
CA SER A 21 -52.23 -0.14 -30.81
C SER A 21 -51.98 -1.24 -29.77
N THR A 22 -52.13 -2.51 -30.15
CA THR A 22 -51.80 -3.66 -29.29
C THR A 22 -50.29 -3.77 -29.09
N ARG A 23 -49.48 -3.58 -30.15
CA ARG A 23 -48.01 -3.49 -30.05
C ARG A 23 -47.54 -2.30 -29.22
N GLN A 24 -48.19 -1.14 -29.33
CA GLN A 24 -47.85 0.05 -28.53
C GLN A 24 -48.20 -0.12 -27.05
N ARG A 25 -49.28 -0.84 -26.74
CA ARG A 25 -49.64 -1.18 -25.35
C ARG A 25 -48.70 -2.23 -24.76
N GLN A 26 -48.23 -3.17 -25.57
CA GLN A 26 -47.25 -4.17 -25.16
C GLN A 26 -45.87 -3.55 -24.94
N SER A 27 -45.41 -2.66 -25.83
CA SER A 27 -44.14 -1.94 -25.64
C SER A 27 -44.15 -1.04 -24.40
N LYS A 28 -45.27 -0.37 -24.10
CA LYS A 28 -45.44 0.42 -22.87
C LYS A 28 -45.41 -0.45 -21.60
N LYS A 29 -45.98 -1.67 -21.66
CA LYS A 29 -45.91 -2.65 -20.56
C LYS A 29 -44.49 -3.17 -20.38
N ASP A 30 -43.80 -3.51 -21.46
CA ASP A 30 -42.42 -4.02 -21.41
C ASP A 30 -41.45 -2.93 -20.92
N GLU A 31 -41.67 -1.66 -21.30
CA GLU A 31 -40.90 -0.54 -20.78
C GLU A 31 -41.18 -0.26 -19.30
N ALA A 32 -42.44 -0.42 -18.85
CA ALA A 32 -42.79 -0.32 -17.44
C ALA A 32 -42.18 -1.46 -16.60
N ILE A 33 -42.14 -2.68 -17.14
CA ILE A 33 -41.46 -3.83 -16.50
C ILE A 33 -39.96 -3.58 -16.44
N ARG A 34 -39.35 -3.09 -17.53
CA ARG A 34 -37.92 -2.74 -17.55
C ARG A 34 -37.58 -1.65 -16.54
N LYS A 35 -38.37 -0.58 -16.45
CA LYS A 35 -38.20 0.48 -15.44
C LYS A 35 -38.39 -0.04 -14.01
N LYS A 36 -39.32 -0.97 -13.80
CA LYS A 36 -39.53 -1.60 -12.49
C LYS A 36 -38.35 -2.51 -12.11
N ILE A 37 -37.82 -3.28 -13.05
CA ILE A 37 -36.62 -4.12 -12.85
C ILE A 37 -35.40 -3.23 -12.61
N GLU A 38 -35.21 -2.14 -13.36
CA GLU A 38 -34.13 -1.18 -13.12
C GLU A 38 -34.28 -0.47 -11.76
N GLN A 39 -35.50 -0.16 -11.31
CA GLN A 39 -35.76 0.38 -9.97
C GLN A 39 -35.54 -0.65 -8.86
N GLU A 40 -35.84 -1.93 -9.08
CA GLU A 40 -35.55 -2.98 -8.10
C GLU A 40 -34.05 -3.32 -8.06
N LEU A 41 -33.37 -3.32 -9.20
CA LEU A 41 -31.92 -3.48 -9.29
C LEU A 41 -31.18 -2.27 -8.70
N SER A 42 -31.71 -1.06 -8.85
CA SER A 42 -31.14 0.14 -8.21
C SER A 42 -31.40 0.16 -6.71
N ARG A 43 -32.56 -0.30 -6.23
CA ARG A 43 -32.83 -0.51 -4.79
C ARG A 43 -31.97 -1.61 -4.18
N LYS A 44 -31.69 -2.70 -4.90
CA LYS A 44 -30.73 -3.74 -4.49
C LYS A 44 -29.28 -3.28 -4.55
N ARG A 45 -28.93 -2.33 -5.43
CA ARG A 45 -27.61 -1.67 -5.45
C ARG A 45 -27.47 -0.54 -4.42
N SER A 46 -28.57 -0.06 -3.82
CA SER A 46 -28.57 1.13 -2.95
C SER A 46 -28.71 0.84 -1.45
N ASN A 47 -28.54 -0.40 -1.00
CA ASN A 47 -28.22 -0.67 0.40
C ASN A 47 -26.78 -1.18 0.50
N PRO A 48 -25.75 -0.30 0.42
CA PRO A 48 -24.68 -0.48 1.37
C PRO A 48 -25.35 -0.25 2.73
N THR A 49 -25.44 -1.28 3.56
CA THR A 49 -25.62 -1.11 5.00
C THR A 49 -24.72 0.05 5.37
N ARG A 50 -25.32 1.19 5.74
CA ARG A 50 -24.57 2.42 6.00
C ARG A 50 -23.86 2.15 7.32
N ILE A 51 -22.72 1.48 7.23
CA ILE A 51 -21.79 1.25 8.31
C ILE A 51 -21.59 2.64 8.89
N ARG A 52 -22.11 2.81 10.10
CA ARG A 52 -21.93 4.00 10.90
C ARG A 52 -20.42 4.21 10.94
N GLN A 53 -19.91 5.19 10.19
CA GLN A 53 -18.48 5.49 10.17
C GLN A 53 -18.10 5.93 11.58
N THR A 54 -17.69 4.96 12.39
CA THR A 54 -17.04 5.21 13.65
C THR A 54 -15.82 6.06 13.34
N LYS A 55 -15.60 7.11 14.14
CA LYS A 55 -14.39 7.93 14.02
C LYS A 55 -13.21 6.96 13.99
N LYS A 56 -12.41 7.01 12.92
CA LYS A 56 -11.24 6.15 12.74
C LYS A 56 -10.30 6.39 13.92
N ILE A 57 -10.11 5.37 14.74
CA ILE A 57 -9.18 5.42 15.86
C ILE A 57 -7.81 5.04 15.28
N ALA A 58 -6.84 5.96 15.37
CA ALA A 58 -5.48 5.68 14.92
C ALA A 58 -4.93 4.44 15.64
N GLY A 59 -4.24 3.58 14.91
CA GLY A 59 -3.65 2.35 15.47
C GLY A 59 -4.59 1.14 15.56
N THR A 60 -5.85 1.24 15.14
CA THR A 60 -6.75 0.06 15.05
C THR A 60 -6.75 -0.57 13.65
N VAL A 61 -7.29 -1.79 13.56
CA VAL A 61 -7.50 -2.51 12.29
C VAL A 61 -8.32 -1.67 11.29
N SER A 62 -9.32 -0.93 11.75
CA SER A 62 -10.12 -0.02 10.90
C SER A 62 -9.25 1.04 10.20
N ALA A 63 -8.23 1.57 10.89
CA ALA A 63 -7.32 2.56 10.33
C ALA A 63 -6.47 2.00 9.18
N LEU A 64 -6.16 0.70 9.19
CA LEU A 64 -5.44 -0.01 8.12
C LEU A 64 -6.28 -0.24 6.86
N ARG A 65 -7.56 0.14 6.88
CA ARG A 65 -8.51 -0.01 5.77
C ARG A 65 -8.51 -1.43 5.21
N PRO A 66 -9.04 -2.42 5.96
CA PRO A 66 -9.14 -3.82 5.50
C PRO A 66 -9.77 -3.89 4.11
N ALA A 67 -9.30 -4.83 3.28
CA ALA A 67 -9.81 -4.98 1.93
C ALA A 67 -11.25 -5.51 1.95
N GLN A 68 -12.02 -5.19 0.91
CA GLN A 68 -13.28 -5.89 0.70
C GLN A 68 -12.99 -7.37 0.47
N ALA A 69 -13.55 -8.23 1.32
CA ALA A 69 -13.34 -9.66 1.22
C ALA A 69 -14.06 -10.24 -0.01
N LEU A 70 -13.40 -11.16 -0.72
CA LEU A 70 -14.08 -12.05 -1.65
C LEU A 70 -14.84 -13.09 -0.83
N THR A 71 -16.17 -13.07 -0.90
CA THR A 71 -17.05 -14.00 -0.18
C THR A 71 -17.67 -15.02 -1.14
N LEU A 72 -17.76 -16.28 -0.71
CA LEU A 72 -18.38 -17.38 -1.44
C LEU A 72 -19.26 -18.23 -0.51
N LYS A 73 -20.30 -18.87 -1.07
CA LYS A 73 -21.12 -19.85 -0.34
C LYS A 73 -20.39 -21.19 -0.23
N GLU A 74 -20.70 -21.97 0.79
CA GLU A 74 -19.96 -23.21 1.10
C GLU A 74 -20.14 -24.34 0.06
N ASN A 75 -21.24 -24.33 -0.70
CA ASN A 75 -21.56 -25.33 -1.72
C ASN A 75 -20.94 -25.06 -3.10
N ILE A 76 -20.23 -23.94 -3.27
CA ILE A 76 -19.54 -23.63 -4.53
C ILE A 76 -18.42 -24.64 -4.79
N LEU A 77 -18.21 -25.00 -6.05
CA LEU A 77 -17.15 -25.93 -6.44
C LEU A 77 -15.78 -25.26 -6.37
N VAL A 78 -14.77 -26.03 -6.01
CA VAL A 78 -13.37 -25.57 -5.91
C VAL A 78 -12.89 -24.95 -7.23
N ILE A 79 -13.23 -25.53 -8.38
CA ILE A 79 -12.84 -25.00 -9.69
C ILE A 79 -13.39 -23.58 -9.95
N GLU A 80 -14.66 -23.34 -9.59
CA GLU A 80 -15.31 -22.04 -9.75
C GLU A 80 -14.70 -21.02 -8.78
N ALA A 81 -14.47 -21.46 -7.55
CA ALA A 81 -13.82 -20.64 -6.53
C ALA A 81 -12.40 -20.22 -6.95
N ALA A 82 -11.60 -21.13 -7.51
CA ALA A 82 -10.27 -20.85 -8.03
C ALA A 82 -10.30 -19.87 -9.23
N GLN A 83 -11.30 -19.98 -10.10
CA GLN A 83 -11.50 -19.03 -11.21
C GLN A 83 -11.86 -17.64 -10.72
N LEU A 84 -12.71 -17.52 -9.68
CA LEU A 84 -13.04 -16.25 -9.05
C LEU A 84 -11.83 -15.63 -8.34
N MET A 85 -11.04 -16.45 -7.62
CA MET A 85 -9.76 -16.04 -7.05
C MET A 85 -8.82 -15.47 -8.12
N ALA A 86 -8.71 -16.15 -9.27
CA ALA A 86 -7.89 -15.69 -10.38
C ALA A 86 -8.40 -14.39 -11.01
N ALA A 87 -9.70 -14.28 -11.25
CA ALA A 87 -10.32 -13.09 -11.83
C ALA A 87 -10.20 -11.86 -10.91
N LYS A 88 -10.32 -12.06 -9.59
CA LYS A 88 -10.21 -10.99 -8.58
C LYS A 88 -8.79 -10.78 -8.07
N ARG A 89 -7.82 -11.60 -8.51
CA ARG A 89 -6.44 -11.65 -7.99
C ARG A 89 -6.39 -11.78 -6.47
N SER A 90 -7.34 -12.53 -5.90
CA SER A 90 -7.43 -12.81 -4.46
C SER A 90 -6.75 -14.14 -4.15
N ASP A 91 -5.96 -14.17 -3.09
CA ASP A 91 -5.27 -15.35 -2.56
C ASP A 91 -5.97 -15.96 -1.32
N CYS A 92 -7.03 -15.29 -0.85
CA CYS A 92 -7.89 -15.70 0.25
C CYS A 92 -9.37 -15.48 -0.10
N VAL A 93 -10.24 -16.33 0.42
CA VAL A 93 -11.69 -16.25 0.29
C VAL A 93 -12.34 -16.53 1.63
N LEU A 94 -13.33 -15.70 1.98
CA LEU A 94 -14.20 -15.93 3.13
C LEU A 94 -15.41 -16.73 2.68
N VAL A 95 -15.75 -17.76 3.45
CA VAL A 95 -16.91 -18.60 3.20
C VAL A 95 -18.02 -18.15 4.13
N VAL A 96 -19.18 -17.85 3.55
CA VAL A 96 -20.35 -17.39 4.27
C VAL A 96 -21.45 -18.44 4.28
N ASP A 97 -22.22 -18.47 5.36
CA ASP A 97 -23.44 -19.27 5.46
C ASP A 97 -24.60 -18.62 4.68
N ASP A 98 -25.81 -19.18 4.82
CA ASP A 98 -27.01 -18.68 4.17
C ASP A 98 -27.44 -17.28 4.64
N GLU A 99 -27.10 -16.91 5.88
CA GLU A 99 -27.39 -15.62 6.52
C GLU A 99 -26.32 -14.55 6.22
N GLU A 100 -25.30 -14.89 5.42
CA GLU A 100 -24.15 -14.04 5.08
C GLU A 100 -23.13 -13.83 6.22
N HIS A 101 -23.21 -14.61 7.30
CA HIS A 101 -22.22 -14.59 8.37
C HIS A 101 -20.99 -15.41 8.00
N LEU A 102 -19.85 -15.08 8.64
CA LEU A 102 -18.60 -15.79 8.44
C LEU A 102 -18.65 -17.23 8.99
N ASN A 103 -18.57 -18.23 8.11
CA ASN A 103 -18.58 -19.66 8.44
C ASN A 103 -17.20 -20.30 8.25
N GLY A 104 -16.42 -19.81 7.28
CA GLY A 104 -15.12 -20.39 6.96
C GLY A 104 -14.15 -19.46 6.25
N ILE A 105 -12.92 -19.93 6.07
CA ILE A 105 -11.88 -19.30 5.24
C ILE A 105 -11.15 -20.38 4.46
N PHE A 106 -10.74 -20.09 3.23
CA PHE A 106 -9.73 -20.89 2.55
C PHE A 106 -8.81 -19.99 1.73
N THR A 107 -7.62 -20.51 1.47
CA THR A 107 -6.55 -19.80 0.80
C THR A 107 -5.92 -20.64 -0.31
N ALA A 108 -5.00 -20.05 -1.06
CA ALA A 108 -4.18 -20.80 -2.01
C ALA A 108 -3.43 -21.99 -1.37
N LYS A 109 -3.07 -21.90 -0.08
CA LYS A 109 -2.44 -23.00 0.67
C LYS A 109 -3.38 -24.20 0.80
N ASP A 110 -4.66 -23.96 1.11
CA ASP A 110 -5.65 -25.03 1.27
C ASP A 110 -5.92 -25.74 -0.06
N LEU A 111 -5.99 -24.99 -1.17
CA LEU A 111 -6.10 -25.55 -2.51
C LEU A 111 -4.89 -26.43 -2.87
N ALA A 112 -3.67 -25.98 -2.55
CA ALA A 112 -2.47 -26.78 -2.77
C ALA A 112 -2.49 -28.07 -1.93
N TYR A 113 -2.82 -27.97 -0.63
CA TYR A 113 -2.65 -29.07 0.32
C TYR A 113 -3.81 -30.06 0.31
N ARG A 114 -5.04 -29.57 0.27
CA ARG A 114 -6.25 -30.40 0.44
C ARG A 114 -6.85 -30.83 -0.88
N VAL A 115 -6.56 -30.13 -1.99
CA VAL A 115 -7.06 -30.50 -3.32
C VAL A 115 -5.97 -31.17 -4.14
N VAL A 116 -4.88 -30.45 -4.42
CA VAL A 116 -3.86 -30.95 -5.36
C VAL A 116 -3.02 -32.07 -4.75
N ALA A 117 -2.50 -31.88 -3.53
CA ALA A 117 -1.65 -32.89 -2.89
C ALA A 117 -2.45 -34.16 -2.54
N ASP A 118 -3.70 -34.02 -2.08
CA ASP A 118 -4.59 -35.12 -1.72
C ASP A 118 -5.34 -35.75 -2.90
N ASN A 119 -5.08 -35.28 -4.13
CA ASN A 119 -5.68 -35.82 -5.36
C ASN A 119 -7.22 -35.76 -5.36
N LEU A 120 -7.78 -34.65 -4.90
CA LEU A 120 -9.21 -34.37 -5.06
C LEU A 120 -9.48 -33.72 -6.42
N ASP A 121 -10.61 -34.04 -7.03
CA ASP A 121 -11.06 -33.39 -8.27
C ASP A 121 -11.76 -32.07 -7.95
N ALA A 122 -11.13 -30.96 -8.35
CA ALA A 122 -11.65 -29.61 -8.17
C ALA A 122 -13.03 -29.38 -8.82
N ARG A 123 -13.45 -30.24 -9.77
CA ARG A 123 -14.76 -30.16 -10.44
C ARG A 123 -15.89 -30.81 -9.66
N SER A 124 -15.58 -31.65 -8.68
CA SER A 124 -16.59 -32.33 -7.85
C SER A 124 -16.49 -31.99 -6.36
N THR A 125 -15.34 -31.51 -5.90
CA THR A 125 -15.15 -31.08 -4.51
C THR A 125 -15.71 -29.68 -4.28
N THR A 126 -16.41 -29.48 -3.17
CA THR A 126 -16.95 -28.18 -2.77
C THR A 126 -15.99 -27.43 -1.84
N VAL A 127 -16.20 -26.13 -1.71
CA VAL A 127 -15.44 -25.29 -0.79
C VAL A 127 -15.62 -25.73 0.67
N SER A 128 -16.81 -26.22 1.06
CA SER A 128 -17.09 -26.74 2.40
C SER A 128 -16.17 -27.88 2.84
N ASP A 129 -15.67 -28.67 1.89
CA ASP A 129 -14.82 -29.84 2.15
C ASP A 129 -13.38 -29.45 2.47
N ILE A 130 -12.94 -28.29 1.97
CA ILE A 130 -11.55 -27.84 2.07
C ILE A 130 -11.36 -26.62 2.95
N MET A 131 -12.42 -25.92 3.33
CA MET A 131 -12.29 -24.70 4.13
C MET A 131 -11.86 -24.99 5.57
N THR A 132 -11.25 -23.99 6.18
CA THR A 132 -11.07 -23.93 7.64
C THR A 132 -12.34 -23.32 8.23
N ARG A 133 -13.09 -24.11 9.01
CA ARG A 133 -14.31 -23.66 9.68
C ARG A 133 -13.99 -22.78 10.88
N ASN A 134 -14.87 -21.83 11.19
CA ASN A 134 -14.77 -20.94 12.35
C ASN A 134 -13.39 -20.27 12.47
N PRO A 135 -12.93 -19.53 11.44
CA PRO A 135 -11.62 -18.90 11.48
C PRO A 135 -11.51 -17.87 12.60
N MET A 136 -10.29 -17.68 13.10
CA MET A 136 -10.02 -16.55 14.00
C MET A 136 -10.33 -15.25 13.27
N CYS A 137 -11.04 -14.34 13.93
CA CYS A 137 -11.37 -13.03 13.40
C CYS A 137 -11.06 -11.96 14.45
N VAL A 138 -10.99 -10.71 14.00
CA VAL A 138 -10.83 -9.52 14.87
C VAL A 138 -11.91 -8.51 14.57
N THR A 139 -12.12 -7.58 15.49
CA THR A 139 -13.03 -6.44 15.27
C THR A 139 -12.29 -5.28 14.62
N ALA A 140 -13.04 -4.34 14.03
CA ALA A 140 -12.48 -3.12 13.45
C ALA A 140 -11.73 -2.26 14.50
N ASP A 141 -12.10 -2.39 15.78
CA ASP A 141 -11.51 -1.64 16.90
C ASP A 141 -10.29 -2.35 17.52
N THR A 142 -9.99 -3.59 17.10
CA THR A 142 -8.81 -4.32 17.57
C THR A 142 -7.54 -3.55 17.22
N CYS A 143 -6.55 -3.56 18.11
CA CYS A 143 -5.24 -2.95 17.86
C CYS A 143 -4.56 -3.60 16.64
N ALA A 144 -4.00 -2.78 15.75
CA ALA A 144 -3.28 -3.24 14.56
C ALA A 144 -2.07 -4.11 14.91
N GLN A 145 -1.36 -3.78 16.00
CA GLN A 145 -0.23 -4.56 16.50
C GLN A 145 -0.68 -5.93 17.01
N ASP A 146 -1.79 -6.01 17.73
CA ASP A 146 -2.34 -7.28 18.21
C ASP A 146 -2.77 -8.17 17.05
N ALA A 147 -3.40 -7.59 16.03
CA ALA A 147 -3.76 -8.29 14.80
C ALA A 147 -2.52 -8.84 14.07
N LEU A 148 -1.45 -8.05 13.97
CA LEU A 148 -0.18 -8.47 13.37
C LEU A 148 0.51 -9.58 14.19
N ASN A 149 0.58 -9.42 15.51
CA ASN A 149 1.09 -10.43 16.43
C ASN A 149 0.30 -11.74 16.33
N LEU A 150 -1.02 -11.66 16.19
CA LEU A 150 -1.88 -12.82 16.00
C LEU A 150 -1.56 -13.55 14.69
N MET A 151 -1.45 -12.81 13.58
CA MET A 151 -1.06 -13.36 12.27
C MET A 151 0.28 -14.09 12.32
N VAL A 152 1.29 -13.44 12.90
CA VAL A 152 2.65 -13.98 12.97
C VAL A 152 2.74 -15.17 13.93
N SER A 153 2.21 -15.06 15.15
CA SER A 153 2.28 -16.12 16.17
C SER A 153 1.51 -17.38 15.77
N ARG A 154 0.42 -17.24 15.01
CA ARG A 154 -0.40 -18.36 14.54
C ARG A 154 -0.05 -18.80 13.12
N GLY A 155 0.86 -18.12 12.44
CA GLY A 155 1.36 -18.52 11.12
C GLY A 155 0.35 -18.38 9.98
N PHE A 156 -0.48 -17.33 10.00
CA PHE A 156 -1.41 -17.01 8.91
C PHE A 156 -1.28 -15.55 8.46
N ARG A 157 -1.62 -15.29 7.20
CA ARG A 157 -1.43 -13.97 6.55
C ARG A 157 -2.71 -13.16 6.37
N HIS A 158 -3.85 -13.81 6.51
CA HIS A 158 -5.15 -13.19 6.29
C HIS A 158 -5.99 -13.36 7.55
N LEU A 159 -6.59 -12.26 7.98
CA LEU A 159 -7.37 -12.20 9.21
C LEU A 159 -8.73 -11.55 8.90
N PRO A 160 -9.83 -12.33 8.94
CA PRO A 160 -11.17 -11.79 8.81
C PRO A 160 -11.45 -10.70 9.84
N VAL A 161 -12.10 -9.62 9.40
CA VAL A 161 -12.55 -8.53 10.26
C VAL A 161 -14.07 -8.57 10.32
N CYS A 162 -14.62 -8.86 11.49
CA CYS A 162 -16.05 -9.06 11.72
C CYS A 162 -16.56 -8.23 12.90
N ASN A 163 -17.86 -7.94 12.95
CA ASN A 163 -18.51 -7.46 14.17
C ASN A 163 -18.83 -8.64 15.11
N GLU A 164 -19.36 -8.34 16.30
CA GLU A 164 -19.76 -9.36 17.28
C GLU A 164 -20.93 -10.24 16.80
N GLU A 165 -21.72 -9.76 15.84
CA GLU A 165 -22.87 -10.45 15.25
C GLU A 165 -22.45 -11.44 14.14
N GLY A 166 -21.21 -11.38 13.66
CA GLY A 166 -20.67 -12.26 12.61
C GLY A 166 -20.67 -11.64 11.20
N ASP A 167 -21.12 -10.40 11.05
CA ASP A 167 -21.05 -9.66 9.79
C ASP A 167 -19.61 -9.33 9.42
N ILE A 168 -19.29 -9.54 8.16
CA ILE A 168 -17.95 -9.30 7.61
C ILE A 168 -17.79 -7.81 7.29
N PHE A 169 -16.86 -7.16 7.98
CA PHE A 169 -16.40 -5.82 7.65
C PHE A 169 -15.33 -5.83 6.55
N GLY A 170 -14.46 -6.85 6.53
CA GLY A 170 -13.44 -7.00 5.51
C GLY A 170 -12.40 -8.07 5.81
N LEU A 171 -11.31 -8.04 5.07
CA LEU A 171 -10.16 -8.92 5.23
C LEU A 171 -8.90 -8.09 5.45
N LEU A 172 -8.23 -8.32 6.58
CA LEU A 172 -6.92 -7.75 6.86
C LEU A 172 -5.84 -8.70 6.33
N ASP A 173 -4.93 -8.16 5.54
CA ASP A 173 -3.77 -8.88 5.03
C ASP A 173 -2.51 -8.40 5.75
N ILE A 174 -1.60 -9.32 6.06
CA ILE A 174 -0.32 -9.01 6.69
C ILE A 174 0.48 -7.96 5.92
N THR A 175 0.40 -7.97 4.58
CA THR A 175 1.07 -6.98 3.73
C THR A 175 0.62 -5.56 4.03
N LYS A 176 -0.65 -5.35 4.40
CA LYS A 176 -1.15 -4.03 4.81
C LYS A 176 -0.55 -3.58 6.14
N CYS A 177 -0.45 -4.50 7.09
CA CYS A 177 0.19 -4.23 8.39
C CYS A 177 1.66 -3.87 8.22
N ILE A 178 2.37 -4.63 7.38
CA ILE A 178 3.78 -4.41 7.09
C ILE A 178 3.97 -3.09 6.33
N TYR A 179 3.17 -2.81 5.30
CA TYR A 179 3.31 -1.58 4.52
C TYR A 179 3.16 -0.33 5.39
N GLU A 180 2.16 -0.30 6.26
CA GLU A 180 1.97 0.80 7.19
C GLU A 180 3.17 0.93 8.15
N ALA A 181 3.69 -0.19 8.65
CA ALA A 181 4.88 -0.20 9.50
C ALA A 181 6.14 0.28 8.76
N LEU A 182 6.38 -0.21 7.54
CA LEU A 182 7.49 0.17 6.67
C LEU A 182 7.46 1.66 6.34
N HIS A 183 6.32 2.18 5.91
CA HIS A 183 6.18 3.58 5.52
C HIS A 183 6.41 4.51 6.72
N LYS A 184 5.98 4.10 7.92
CA LYS A 184 6.28 4.82 9.17
C LYS A 184 7.75 4.75 9.54
N MET A 185 8.36 3.59 9.40
CA MET A 185 9.80 3.41 9.59
C MET A 185 10.59 4.31 8.63
N GLU A 186 10.29 4.31 7.34
CA GLU A 186 10.96 5.16 6.35
C GLU A 186 10.82 6.65 6.66
N LYS A 187 9.66 7.10 7.15
CA LYS A 187 9.49 8.48 7.61
C LYS A 187 10.36 8.81 8.82
N ALA A 188 10.44 7.91 9.79
CA ALA A 188 11.27 8.07 10.99
C ALA A 188 12.78 8.02 10.68
N TYR A 189 13.21 7.13 9.78
CA TYR A 189 14.59 7.06 9.32
C TYR A 189 14.94 8.23 8.38
N GLY A 190 14.02 8.65 7.52
CA GLY A 190 14.22 9.76 6.60
C GLY A 190 14.34 11.10 7.31
N SER A 191 13.59 11.32 8.40
CA SER A 191 13.78 12.50 9.25
C SER A 191 15.09 12.43 10.03
N SER A 192 15.46 11.26 10.55
CA SER A 192 16.73 11.05 11.26
C SER A 192 17.96 11.19 10.35
N ARG A 193 17.87 10.77 9.09
CA ARG A 193 18.93 10.96 8.08
C ARG A 193 19.08 12.42 7.67
N LYS A 194 17.99 13.17 7.53
CA LYS A 194 18.06 14.63 7.32
C LYS A 194 18.71 15.34 8.50
N LEU A 195 18.44 14.88 9.73
CA LEU A 195 19.16 15.36 10.92
C LEU A 195 20.65 14.99 10.86
N TYR A 196 20.99 13.78 10.43
CA TYR A 196 22.37 13.35 10.22
C TYR A 196 23.08 14.23 9.18
N ASP A 197 22.51 14.41 8.00
CA ASP A 197 23.06 15.24 6.92
C ASP A 197 23.20 16.71 7.36
N ALA A 198 22.25 17.21 8.15
CA ALA A 198 22.32 18.56 8.73
C ALA A 198 23.44 18.68 9.79
N LEU A 199 23.68 17.63 10.58
CA LEU A 199 24.70 17.61 11.63
C LEU A 199 26.11 17.40 11.05
N GLU A 200 26.26 16.60 9.99
CA GLU A 200 27.50 16.45 9.22
C GLU A 200 27.89 17.78 8.55
N GLY A 201 26.91 18.56 8.11
CA GLY A 201 27.11 19.93 7.64
C GLY A 201 27.70 20.87 8.71
N VAL A 202 27.38 20.63 9.98
CA VAL A 202 27.85 21.40 11.15
C VAL A 202 29.20 20.90 11.67
N GLU A 203 29.53 19.62 11.47
CA GLU A 203 30.84 19.02 11.82
C GLU A 203 32.01 19.71 11.09
N ARG A 204 31.76 20.27 9.90
CA ARG A 204 32.75 21.09 9.16
C ARG A 204 33.05 22.44 9.82
N GLU A 205 32.19 22.93 10.73
CA GLU A 205 32.35 24.23 11.40
C GLU A 205 32.76 24.13 12.88
N TRP A 206 32.71 22.95 13.51
CA TRP A 206 33.09 22.77 14.92
C TRP A 206 34.28 21.82 15.12
N ALA A 207 35.48 22.40 15.16
CA ALA A 207 36.74 21.69 15.35
C ALA A 207 37.04 21.20 16.79
N ASN A 208 36.17 21.42 17.79
CA ASN A 208 36.60 21.41 19.19
C ASN A 208 36.02 20.34 20.13
N SER A 209 35.22 19.36 19.68
CA SER A 209 34.97 18.11 20.47
C SER A 209 34.36 16.97 19.61
N PRO A 210 35.16 16.33 18.74
CA PRO A 210 34.65 15.29 17.84
C PRO A 210 34.37 13.93 18.52
N VAL A 211 35.01 13.59 19.64
CA VAL A 211 35.00 12.21 20.16
C VAL A 211 33.65 11.78 20.75
N GLN A 212 33.00 12.62 21.55
CA GLN A 212 31.72 12.26 22.18
C GLN A 212 30.57 12.23 21.17
N LEU A 213 30.63 13.08 20.14
CA LEU A 213 29.61 13.17 19.10
C LEU A 213 29.75 12.00 18.12
N VAL A 214 30.98 11.63 17.73
CA VAL A 214 31.24 10.41 16.96
C VAL A 214 30.83 9.15 17.74
N GLN A 215 31.12 9.06 19.04
CA GLN A 215 30.65 7.93 19.87
C GLN A 215 29.12 7.88 20.02
N TYR A 216 28.47 9.05 20.15
CA TYR A 216 27.02 9.14 20.16
C TYR A 216 26.42 8.76 18.79
N MET A 217 27.08 9.14 17.69
CA MET A 217 26.69 8.78 16.33
C MET A 217 26.89 7.28 16.05
N GLU A 218 27.99 6.68 16.52
CA GLU A 218 28.23 5.23 16.44
C GLU A 218 27.21 4.46 17.27
N THR A 219 26.91 4.90 18.50
CA THR A 219 25.88 4.26 19.32
C THR A 219 24.46 4.45 18.77
N LEU A 220 24.18 5.57 18.09
CA LEU A 220 22.93 5.74 17.35
C LEU A 220 22.88 4.85 16.10
N LYS A 221 24.00 4.71 15.37
CA LYS A 221 24.13 3.84 14.20
C LYS A 221 23.94 2.37 14.57
N ASP A 222 24.58 1.91 15.64
CA ASP A 222 24.43 0.54 16.14
C ASP A 222 23.04 0.26 16.70
N LYS A 223 22.36 1.27 17.28
CA LYS A 223 20.96 1.14 17.71
C LYS A 223 19.96 1.22 16.55
N MET A 224 20.38 1.74 15.39
CA MET A 224 19.57 1.89 14.19
C MET A 224 19.88 0.85 13.10
N SER A 225 20.90 0.00 13.27
CA SER A 225 21.22 -1.05 12.32
C SER A 225 20.12 -2.10 12.33
N CYS A 226 19.31 -2.11 11.27
CA CYS A 226 18.42 -3.22 10.97
C CYS A 226 19.29 -4.47 10.71
N PRO A 227 18.97 -5.62 11.30
CA PRO A 227 19.71 -6.86 11.06
C PRO A 227 19.67 -7.26 9.58
N ASP A 228 20.61 -8.11 9.21
CA ASP A 228 20.64 -8.72 7.88
C ASP A 228 19.93 -10.07 7.87
N LEU A 229 19.62 -10.56 6.67
CA LEU A 229 18.96 -11.85 6.48
C LEU A 229 19.72 -13.01 7.15
N THR A 230 21.03 -12.91 7.31
CA THR A 230 21.87 -13.89 8.03
C THR A 230 21.35 -14.23 9.42
N SER A 231 20.75 -13.27 10.15
CA SER A 231 20.23 -13.54 11.51
C SER A 231 18.90 -14.30 11.51
N VAL A 232 18.20 -14.36 10.38
CA VAL A 232 16.84 -14.91 10.25
C VAL A 232 16.80 -16.21 9.46
N LEU A 233 17.80 -16.42 8.59
CA LEU A 233 17.97 -17.65 7.84
C LEU A 233 18.01 -18.86 8.77
N THR A 234 17.12 -19.81 8.51
CA THR A 234 17.07 -21.08 9.22
C THR A 234 18.09 -22.04 8.64
N HIS A 235 18.61 -22.96 9.45
CA HIS A 235 19.53 -24.01 9.01
C HIS A 235 18.88 -25.12 8.16
N HIS A 236 17.62 -24.94 7.75
CA HIS A 236 16.91 -25.94 6.95
C HIS A 236 17.01 -25.58 5.47
N GLU A 237 17.52 -26.53 4.68
CA GLU A 237 17.58 -26.36 3.23
C GLU A 237 16.17 -26.16 2.66
N PRO A 238 15.99 -25.18 1.77
CA PRO A 238 14.71 -24.95 1.14
C PRO A 238 14.35 -26.13 0.23
N VAL A 239 13.06 -26.42 0.13
CA VAL A 239 12.55 -27.47 -0.77
C VAL A 239 12.88 -27.11 -2.22
N GLN A 240 13.54 -28.04 -2.91
CA GLN A 240 14.02 -27.87 -4.28
C GLN A 240 13.45 -28.97 -5.18
N VAL A 241 13.12 -28.61 -6.42
CA VAL A 241 12.63 -29.55 -7.44
C VAL A 241 13.26 -29.28 -8.79
N SER A 242 13.23 -30.27 -9.68
CA SER A 242 13.70 -30.12 -11.06
C SER A 242 12.64 -29.44 -11.93
N LEU A 243 13.07 -28.87 -13.06
CA LEU A 243 12.17 -28.31 -14.08
C LEU A 243 11.07 -29.28 -14.56
N LYS A 244 11.35 -30.60 -14.53
CA LYS A 244 10.46 -31.64 -15.04
C LYS A 244 9.49 -32.19 -13.99
N THR A 245 9.66 -31.83 -12.72
CA THR A 245 8.82 -32.31 -11.62
C THR A 245 7.35 -31.91 -11.86
N GLN A 246 6.41 -32.79 -11.52
CA GLN A 246 4.99 -32.55 -11.76
C GLN A 246 4.38 -31.70 -10.64
N VAL A 247 3.40 -30.87 -10.99
CA VAL A 247 2.74 -29.95 -10.03
C VAL A 247 2.19 -30.70 -8.82
N ARG A 248 1.60 -31.90 -9.01
CA ARG A 248 1.11 -32.72 -7.90
C ARG A 248 2.21 -33.07 -6.91
N GLU A 249 3.35 -33.51 -7.41
CA GLU A 249 4.48 -33.89 -6.56
C GLU A 249 4.99 -32.69 -5.76
N VAL A 250 5.06 -31.51 -6.40
CA VAL A 250 5.41 -30.27 -5.70
C VAL A 250 4.39 -29.90 -4.63
N ALA A 251 3.09 -30.06 -4.89
CA ALA A 251 2.06 -29.82 -3.89
C ALA A 251 2.17 -30.78 -2.68
N LYS A 252 2.57 -32.04 -2.91
CA LYS A 252 2.87 -33.00 -1.84
C LYS A 252 4.07 -32.55 -1.00
N LEU A 253 5.16 -32.15 -1.65
CA LEU A 253 6.33 -31.59 -0.95
C LEU A 253 5.96 -30.33 -0.17
N MET A 254 5.16 -29.43 -0.74
CA MET A 254 4.65 -28.25 -0.03
C MET A 254 3.88 -28.63 1.24
N LYS A 255 3.01 -29.66 1.16
CA LYS A 255 2.23 -30.15 2.31
C LYS A 255 3.12 -30.81 3.37
N GLU A 256 4.05 -31.66 2.95
CA GLU A 256 4.96 -32.42 3.81
C GLU A 256 5.92 -31.51 4.58
N TYR A 257 6.54 -30.55 3.89
CA TYR A 257 7.48 -29.60 4.49
C TYR A 257 6.80 -28.33 5.02
N HIS A 258 5.46 -28.30 5.05
CA HIS A 258 4.66 -27.16 5.52
C HIS A 258 5.04 -25.80 4.90
N THR A 259 5.49 -25.80 3.65
CA THR A 259 5.88 -24.60 2.89
C THR A 259 4.81 -24.20 1.88
N THR A 260 4.83 -22.93 1.45
CA THR A 260 3.96 -22.41 0.37
C THR A 260 4.73 -22.07 -0.90
N ALA A 261 6.04 -22.28 -0.91
CA ALA A 261 6.93 -22.00 -2.02
C ALA A 261 8.03 -23.05 -2.12
N VAL A 262 8.38 -23.39 -3.36
CA VAL A 262 9.41 -24.36 -3.72
C VAL A 262 10.30 -23.76 -4.78
N LEU A 263 11.61 -23.99 -4.67
CA LEU A 263 12.59 -23.50 -5.62
C LEU A 263 12.78 -24.50 -6.74
N VAL A 264 12.80 -23.99 -7.97
CA VAL A 264 12.97 -24.80 -9.16
C VAL A 264 14.40 -24.63 -9.65
N MET A 265 15.15 -25.74 -9.61
CA MET A 265 16.56 -25.78 -9.93
C MET A 265 16.76 -26.39 -11.32
N ASP A 266 17.75 -25.85 -12.04
CA ASP A 266 18.27 -26.40 -13.27
C ASP A 266 19.79 -26.65 -13.14
N HIS A 267 20.43 -27.20 -14.16
CA HIS A 267 21.87 -27.44 -14.21
C HIS A 267 22.73 -26.20 -13.94
N ASN A 268 22.20 -24.99 -14.18
CA ASN A 268 22.88 -23.71 -13.97
C ASN A 268 22.49 -22.99 -12.66
N GLY A 269 21.75 -23.64 -11.75
CA GLY A 269 21.30 -23.06 -10.49
C GLY A 269 19.80 -22.73 -10.45
N LEU A 270 19.43 -21.66 -9.74
CA LEU A 270 18.03 -21.27 -9.54
C LEU A 270 17.38 -20.80 -10.84
N ALA A 271 16.46 -21.61 -11.38
CA ALA A 271 15.74 -21.31 -12.62
C ALA A 271 14.40 -20.60 -12.37
N GLY A 272 13.73 -20.93 -11.26
CA GLY A 272 12.39 -20.42 -10.97
C GLY A 272 11.94 -20.61 -9.53
N ILE A 273 10.78 -20.04 -9.21
CA ILE A 273 10.04 -20.31 -7.98
C ILE A 273 8.62 -20.74 -8.32
N PHE A 274 8.08 -21.70 -7.58
CA PHE A 274 6.69 -22.13 -7.71
C PHE A 274 5.99 -22.10 -6.36
N THR A 275 4.84 -21.44 -6.30
CA THR A 275 4.13 -21.15 -5.05
C THR A 275 2.71 -21.72 -5.07
N SER A 276 2.07 -21.80 -3.89
CA SER A 276 0.66 -22.19 -3.80
C SER A 276 -0.26 -21.27 -4.60
N LYS A 277 0.09 -19.99 -4.77
CA LYS A 277 -0.63 -19.04 -5.63
C LYS A 277 -0.59 -19.46 -7.10
N ASP A 278 0.55 -19.99 -7.57
CA ASP A 278 0.69 -20.46 -8.94
C ASP A 278 -0.16 -21.71 -9.21
N ILE A 279 -0.33 -22.59 -8.21
CA ILE A 279 -1.26 -23.72 -8.28
C ILE A 279 -2.69 -23.23 -8.54
N VAL A 280 -3.15 -22.22 -7.82
CA VAL A 280 -4.50 -21.68 -8.01
C VAL A 280 -4.63 -21.02 -9.39
N LEU A 281 -3.74 -20.06 -9.67
CA LEU A 281 -3.90 -19.15 -10.80
C LEU A 281 -3.58 -19.81 -12.16
N ARG A 282 -2.53 -20.63 -12.20
CA ARG A 282 -1.97 -21.17 -13.46
C ARG A 282 -2.31 -22.63 -13.69
N VAL A 283 -2.78 -23.36 -12.67
CA VAL A 283 -3.11 -24.79 -12.79
C VAL A 283 -4.60 -25.02 -12.65
N ILE A 284 -5.18 -24.80 -11.47
CA ILE A 284 -6.60 -25.11 -11.20
C ILE A 284 -7.50 -24.19 -12.02
N ALA A 285 -7.34 -22.86 -11.90
CA ALA A 285 -8.19 -21.91 -12.63
C ALA A 285 -8.08 -22.05 -14.16
N ALA A 286 -6.89 -22.44 -14.65
CA ALA A 286 -6.64 -22.71 -16.06
C ALA A 286 -7.15 -24.10 -16.53
N GLY A 287 -7.64 -24.94 -15.62
CA GLY A 287 -8.14 -26.27 -15.93
C GLY A 287 -7.06 -27.29 -16.32
N LEU A 288 -5.80 -27.04 -15.95
CA LEU A 288 -4.70 -27.98 -16.20
C LEU A 288 -4.72 -29.11 -15.16
N ALA A 289 -4.43 -30.34 -15.62
CA ALA A 289 -4.33 -31.50 -14.75
C ALA A 289 -2.98 -31.50 -13.99
N PRO A 290 -2.96 -31.51 -12.64
CA PRO A 290 -1.72 -31.45 -11.86
C PRO A 290 -0.76 -32.64 -12.05
N ASP A 291 -1.26 -33.80 -12.50
CA ASP A 291 -0.47 -35.00 -12.78
C ASP A 291 0.41 -34.88 -14.01
N ASN A 292 -0.08 -34.17 -15.02
CA ASN A 292 0.52 -34.10 -16.34
C ASN A 292 1.07 -32.70 -16.64
N CYS A 293 0.97 -31.79 -15.67
CA CYS A 293 1.51 -30.45 -15.76
C CYS A 293 2.87 -30.41 -15.05
N SER A 294 3.91 -30.14 -15.81
CA SER A 294 5.25 -29.90 -15.27
C SER A 294 5.39 -28.48 -14.74
N VAL A 295 6.18 -28.31 -13.69
CA VAL A 295 6.35 -27.04 -12.98
C VAL A 295 6.96 -25.96 -13.87
N VAL A 296 7.88 -26.31 -14.78
CA VAL A 296 8.48 -25.34 -15.73
C VAL A 296 7.46 -24.56 -16.55
N ARG A 297 6.28 -25.14 -16.81
CA ARG A 297 5.20 -24.49 -17.57
C ARG A 297 4.46 -23.41 -16.77
N VAL A 298 4.50 -23.48 -15.45
CA VAL A 298 3.65 -22.69 -14.55
C VAL A 298 4.41 -21.99 -13.41
N MET A 299 5.73 -22.18 -13.32
CA MET A 299 6.59 -21.45 -12.38
C MET A 299 6.76 -19.99 -12.77
N THR A 300 7.18 -19.17 -11.81
CA THR A 300 7.70 -17.83 -12.08
C THR A 300 9.19 -17.96 -12.37
N PRO A 301 9.64 -17.73 -13.62
CA PRO A 301 11.05 -17.83 -13.97
C PRO A 301 11.84 -16.65 -13.42
N HIS A 302 13.13 -16.86 -13.14
CA HIS A 302 14.07 -15.81 -12.69
C HIS A 302 13.50 -14.96 -11.52
N PRO A 303 13.17 -15.58 -10.38
CA PRO A 303 12.68 -14.82 -9.23
C PRO A 303 13.72 -13.82 -8.76
N ASP A 304 13.23 -12.71 -8.21
CA ASP A 304 14.06 -11.80 -7.44
C ASP A 304 14.78 -12.54 -6.31
N THR A 305 16.03 -12.19 -6.05
CA THR A 305 16.84 -12.79 -4.99
C THR A 305 17.45 -11.74 -4.06
N ALA A 306 17.90 -12.14 -2.88
CA ALA A 306 18.66 -11.29 -1.96
C ALA A 306 19.99 -11.95 -1.55
N LEU A 307 20.92 -11.13 -1.07
CA LEU A 307 22.16 -11.60 -0.45
C LEU A 307 21.93 -11.83 1.06
N PRO A 308 22.70 -12.71 1.72
CA PRO A 308 22.62 -12.88 3.18
C PRO A 308 22.90 -11.59 3.97
N SER A 309 23.64 -10.65 3.38
CA SER A 309 23.96 -9.31 3.90
C SER A 309 22.88 -8.25 3.60
N THR A 310 21.79 -8.62 2.91
CA THR A 310 20.67 -7.69 2.69
C THR A 310 19.97 -7.44 4.02
N SER A 311 19.61 -6.18 4.31
CA SER A 311 18.88 -5.86 5.54
C SER A 311 17.45 -6.44 5.49
N ILE A 312 16.87 -6.76 6.65
CA ILE A 312 15.47 -7.22 6.73
C ILE A 312 14.52 -6.17 6.13
N LEU A 313 14.78 -4.89 6.40
CA LEU A 313 13.97 -3.78 5.89
C LEU A 313 13.99 -3.72 4.36
N ASP A 314 15.17 -3.82 3.75
CA ASP A 314 15.30 -3.82 2.29
C ASP A 314 14.65 -5.06 1.68
N ALA A 315 14.76 -6.22 2.32
CA ALA A 315 14.08 -7.44 1.86
C ALA A 315 12.55 -7.31 1.90
N LEU A 316 12.00 -6.75 2.98
CA LEU A 316 10.55 -6.47 3.10
C LEU A 316 10.09 -5.44 2.06
N LYS A 317 10.89 -4.41 1.80
CA LYS A 317 10.63 -3.43 0.75
C LYS A 317 10.63 -4.08 -0.63
N LYS A 318 11.62 -4.92 -0.91
CA LYS A 318 11.72 -5.66 -2.17
C LYS A 318 10.50 -6.57 -2.39
N MET A 319 10.08 -7.29 -1.34
CA MET A 319 8.86 -8.10 -1.35
C MET A 319 7.59 -7.27 -1.60
N HIS A 320 7.49 -6.10 -0.97
CA HIS A 320 6.38 -5.18 -1.17
C HIS A 320 6.30 -4.68 -2.62
N ASP A 321 7.40 -4.12 -3.13
CA ASP A 321 7.46 -3.50 -4.45
C ASP A 321 7.30 -4.53 -5.56
N GLY A 322 7.81 -5.74 -5.35
CA GLY A 322 7.68 -6.86 -6.28
C GLY A 322 6.38 -7.66 -6.14
N HIS A 323 5.53 -7.36 -5.16
CA HIS A 323 4.28 -8.07 -4.86
C HIS A 323 4.43 -9.59 -4.68
N TYR A 324 5.50 -10.00 -4.01
CA TYR A 324 5.76 -11.39 -3.66
C TYR A 324 6.12 -11.51 -2.18
N LEU A 325 5.89 -12.69 -1.62
CA LEU A 325 6.02 -12.94 -0.18
C LEU A 325 7.11 -13.95 0.17
N ASN A 326 7.82 -14.45 -0.84
CA ASN A 326 8.91 -15.40 -0.69
C ASN A 326 10.11 -14.88 -1.47
N LEU A 327 11.28 -14.86 -0.85
CA LEU A 327 12.51 -14.32 -1.41
C LEU A 327 13.63 -15.35 -1.27
N PRO A 328 14.08 -15.96 -2.38
CA PRO A 328 15.28 -16.78 -2.41
C PRO A 328 16.52 -15.96 -2.01
N VAL A 329 17.37 -16.56 -1.19
CA VAL A 329 18.64 -15.96 -0.76
C VAL A 329 19.80 -16.72 -1.39
N LEU A 330 20.63 -16.01 -2.15
CA LEU A 330 21.81 -16.55 -2.83
C LEU A 330 23.07 -15.87 -2.29
N ASP A 331 24.20 -16.58 -2.24
CA ASP A 331 25.50 -15.97 -1.94
C ASP A 331 26.05 -15.19 -3.15
N GLU A 332 27.24 -14.59 -2.99
CA GLU A 332 27.90 -13.84 -4.08
C GLU A 332 28.26 -14.74 -5.28
N ASP A 333 28.49 -16.03 -5.04
CA ASP A 333 28.78 -17.05 -6.04
C ASP A 333 27.51 -17.63 -6.69
N LYS A 334 26.33 -17.11 -6.35
CA LYS A 334 24.98 -17.54 -6.79
C LYS A 334 24.57 -18.93 -6.30
N ASN A 335 25.21 -19.47 -5.28
CA ASN A 335 24.74 -20.68 -4.62
C ASN A 335 23.55 -20.37 -3.73
N LEU A 336 22.65 -21.34 -3.62
CA LEU A 336 21.45 -21.22 -2.83
C LEU A 336 21.76 -21.34 -1.33
N VAL A 337 21.49 -20.28 -0.58
CA VAL A 337 21.66 -20.23 0.87
C VAL A 337 20.34 -20.57 1.58
N GLY A 338 19.21 -20.08 1.07
CA GLY A 338 17.92 -20.34 1.71
C GLY A 338 16.73 -19.69 1.02
N LEU A 339 15.56 -19.83 1.65
CA LEU A 339 14.31 -19.19 1.24
C LEU A 339 13.69 -18.52 2.47
N ILE A 340 13.35 -17.25 2.34
CA ILE A 340 12.72 -16.48 3.41
C ILE A 340 11.33 -16.05 2.99
N ASP A 341 10.37 -16.12 3.90
CA ASP A 341 9.03 -15.60 3.70
C ASP A 341 8.78 -14.31 4.50
N VAL A 342 7.71 -13.61 4.10
CA VAL A 342 7.28 -12.35 4.71
C VAL A 342 6.93 -12.51 6.20
N LEU A 343 6.37 -13.65 6.62
CA LEU A 343 5.95 -13.88 8.00
C LEU A 343 7.18 -13.93 8.91
N ARG A 344 8.24 -14.61 8.45
CA ARG A 344 9.49 -14.76 9.17
C ARG A 344 10.22 -13.44 9.32
N LEU A 345 10.30 -12.64 8.27
CA LEU A 345 10.88 -11.28 8.34
C LEU A 345 10.07 -10.38 9.28
N THR A 346 8.75 -10.47 9.22
CA THR A 346 7.85 -9.69 10.09
C THR A 346 8.05 -10.08 11.55
N TYR A 347 8.14 -11.38 11.85
CA TYR A 347 8.41 -11.87 13.20
C TYR A 347 9.74 -11.35 13.73
N ALA A 348 10.82 -11.48 12.94
CA ALA A 348 12.14 -11.00 13.34
C ALA A 348 12.13 -9.49 13.61
N THR A 349 11.42 -8.72 12.78
CA THR A 349 11.25 -7.28 12.99
C THR A 349 10.52 -6.98 14.30
N LEU A 350 9.41 -7.69 14.59
CA LEU A 350 8.65 -7.51 15.83
C LEU A 350 9.41 -7.95 17.08
N GLU A 351 10.15 -9.06 17.01
CA GLU A 351 10.96 -9.58 18.11
C GLU A 351 12.08 -8.60 18.48
N GLN A 352 12.71 -7.98 17.48
CA GLN A 352 13.71 -6.94 17.72
C GLN A 352 13.12 -5.70 18.36
N ILE A 353 11.94 -5.27 17.91
CA ILE A 353 11.22 -4.16 18.54
C ILE A 353 11.00 -4.48 20.02
N ASN A 354 10.46 -5.66 20.33
CA ASN A 354 10.21 -6.09 21.71
C ASN A 354 11.51 -6.25 22.54
N SER A 355 12.63 -6.64 21.92
CA SER A 355 13.92 -6.77 22.60
C SER A 355 14.54 -5.41 22.98
N ILE A 356 14.29 -4.38 22.17
CA ILE A 356 14.72 -2.99 22.43
C ILE A 356 13.86 -2.32 23.53
N GLU A 357 12.70 -2.89 23.89
CA GLU A 357 11.73 -2.34 24.85
C GLU A 357 12.14 -2.43 26.33
N GLY A 358 13.39 -2.78 26.64
CA GLY A 358 13.99 -2.70 27.97
C GLY A 358 14.12 -1.25 28.50
N ASN A 359 13.06 -0.77 29.16
CA ASN A 359 12.99 0.37 30.09
C ASN A 359 13.07 1.82 29.57
N GLN A 360 13.42 2.10 28.30
CA GLN A 360 13.24 3.46 27.70
C GLN A 360 12.86 3.45 26.20
N GLY A 361 12.82 2.29 25.54
CA GLY A 361 12.56 2.14 24.10
C GLY A 361 11.08 2.15 23.69
N ALA A 362 10.16 1.86 24.61
CA ALA A 362 8.72 1.88 24.33
C ALA A 362 8.24 3.23 23.78
N LYS A 363 8.88 4.35 24.16
CA LYS A 363 8.50 5.70 23.67
C LYS A 363 8.86 5.94 22.20
N PHE A 364 9.92 5.30 21.69
CA PHE A 364 10.40 5.51 20.33
C PHE A 364 9.48 4.84 19.31
N TRP A 365 9.16 3.55 19.49
CA TRP A 365 8.23 2.85 18.60
C TRP A 365 6.77 3.22 18.83
N HIS A 366 6.35 3.59 20.04
CA HIS A 366 4.99 4.11 20.23
C HIS A 366 4.80 5.47 19.53
N SER A 367 5.86 6.28 19.41
CA SER A 367 5.89 7.51 18.60
C SER A 367 5.99 7.26 17.09
N ILE A 368 6.59 6.16 16.65
CA ILE A 368 6.84 5.87 15.22
C ILE A 368 5.76 4.98 14.62
N ALA A 369 5.31 3.96 15.34
CA ALA A 369 4.45 2.91 14.81
C ALA A 369 2.96 3.28 14.88
N PHE A 370 2.44 3.91 15.95
CA PHE A 370 0.97 4.02 16.11
C PHE A 370 0.42 5.22 16.94
N SER A 371 1.09 6.37 17.01
CA SER A 371 0.55 7.58 17.67
C SER A 371 0.69 8.84 16.79
N GLU A 372 -0.42 9.55 16.55
CA GLU A 372 -0.49 10.82 15.80
C GLU A 372 -0.40 12.09 16.67
N ASN A 373 0.18 12.02 17.87
CA ASN A 373 0.36 13.25 18.66
C ASN A 373 1.75 13.84 18.43
N GLU A 374 1.81 14.79 17.48
CA GLU A 374 2.85 15.82 17.47
C GLU A 374 2.92 16.53 18.84
N SER A 375 4.13 17.01 19.15
CA SER A 375 4.52 17.81 20.32
C SER A 375 4.80 17.06 21.63
N ILE A 376 5.91 16.33 21.70
CA ILE A 376 6.69 16.20 22.96
C ILE A 376 8.19 16.29 22.63
N LEU A 377 8.66 17.52 22.42
CA LEU A 377 10.03 17.89 22.74
C LEU A 377 9.93 18.74 24.00
N SER A 378 10.38 18.18 25.11
CA SER A 378 10.37 18.78 26.44
C SER A 378 11.43 19.88 26.56
N ASP A 379 10.99 21.06 26.99
CA ASP A 379 11.81 22.05 27.70
C ASP A 379 12.45 21.39 28.93
N PRO A 380 13.79 21.40 29.08
CA PRO A 380 14.42 21.02 30.32
C PRO A 380 14.55 22.28 31.18
N LEU A 381 13.61 22.52 32.09
CA LEU A 381 13.76 23.28 33.37
C LEU A 381 12.41 23.86 33.83
N SER A 382 11.69 23.15 34.70
CA SER A 382 10.95 23.79 35.81
C SER A 382 10.41 22.75 36.80
N HIS A 383 10.98 22.77 38.01
CA HIS A 383 10.43 22.14 39.20
C HIS A 383 9.35 23.04 39.83
N ALA A 384 8.17 22.50 40.19
CA ALA A 384 7.41 22.81 41.43
C ALA A 384 6.13 21.92 41.57
N PRO A 385 5.65 21.62 42.80
CA PRO A 385 4.67 20.55 43.09
C PRO A 385 3.19 21.07 43.21
N PRO A 386 2.18 20.20 43.46
CA PRO A 386 0.83 20.35 42.91
C PRO A 386 -0.20 20.98 43.85
N SER A 387 -1.29 21.53 43.30
CA SER A 387 -2.52 21.79 44.03
C SER A 387 -3.80 21.66 43.15
N THR A 388 -4.64 20.71 43.57
CA THR A 388 -6.09 20.84 43.83
C THR A 388 -7.05 21.29 42.71
N TYR A 389 -7.91 20.36 42.26
CA TYR A 389 -9.17 20.56 41.52
C TYR A 389 -10.22 21.33 42.37
N PRO A 390 -11.24 22.00 41.79
CA PRO A 390 -12.48 21.32 41.39
C PRO A 390 -13.18 21.82 40.10
N GLU A 391 -13.69 20.86 39.32
CA GLU A 391 -15.11 20.69 38.92
C GLU A 391 -16.00 21.91 38.60
N LEU A 392 -16.62 21.95 37.40
CA LEU A 392 -18.08 21.87 37.17
C LEU A 392 -18.56 22.42 35.81
N THR A 393 -19.39 21.59 35.15
CA THR A 393 -20.63 21.90 34.40
C THR A 393 -20.63 22.55 33.01
N SER A 394 -21.19 21.75 32.10
CA SER A 394 -21.97 22.02 30.90
C SER A 394 -22.79 23.32 30.84
N SER A 395 -22.91 23.89 29.63
CA SER A 395 -24.21 24.32 29.09
C SER A 395 -24.20 24.40 27.56
N ASN A 396 -25.21 23.77 26.96
CA ASN A 396 -25.62 23.90 25.57
C ASN A 396 -26.30 25.26 25.35
N SER A 397 -26.19 25.80 24.14
CA SER A 397 -27.30 26.52 23.51
C SER A 397 -27.25 26.40 21.98
N SER A 398 -28.36 25.88 21.45
CA SER A 398 -28.76 25.86 20.04
C SER A 398 -29.48 27.17 19.67
N ILE A 399 -29.81 27.34 18.38
CA ILE A 399 -30.78 28.25 17.70
C ILE A 399 -30.06 29.08 16.62
N GLU A 400 -30.49 29.27 15.36
CA GLU A 400 -31.58 28.76 14.50
C GLU A 400 -31.20 29.11 13.04
N HIS A 401 -31.86 28.45 12.09
CA HIS A 401 -31.76 28.68 10.64
C HIS A 401 -32.54 29.94 10.21
N GLU A 402 -32.04 30.62 9.17
CA GLU A 402 -32.90 31.36 8.24
C GLU A 402 -32.39 31.26 6.80
N SER A 403 -33.31 30.96 5.89
CA SER A 403 -33.08 30.71 4.46
C SER A 403 -33.48 31.93 3.63
N THR A 404 -32.62 32.37 2.71
CA THR A 404 -33.05 33.16 1.54
C THR A 404 -32.28 32.66 0.30
N ALA A 405 -33.03 32.30 -0.75
CA ALA A 405 -32.47 31.83 -2.02
C ALA A 405 -31.99 33.01 -2.86
N SER A 406 -30.73 32.99 -3.30
CA SER A 406 -30.18 33.91 -4.29
C SER A 406 -28.95 33.27 -4.96
N ILE A 407 -28.95 33.30 -6.30
CA ILE A 407 -27.85 33.05 -7.26
C ILE A 407 -26.77 32.06 -6.76
N VAL A 408 -26.77 30.82 -7.27
CA VAL A 408 -25.74 29.82 -6.95
C VAL A 408 -24.40 30.27 -7.50
N THR A 409 -23.69 31.11 -6.76
CA THR A 409 -22.25 31.27 -6.86
C THR A 409 -21.65 30.03 -6.18
N ASP A 410 -20.87 29.24 -6.93
CA ASP A 410 -20.15 28.08 -6.37
C ASP A 410 -19.05 28.63 -5.46
N THR A 411 -19.43 28.98 -4.24
CA THR A 411 -18.55 29.50 -3.21
C THR A 411 -18.15 28.35 -2.29
N PHE A 412 -16.90 28.34 -1.87
CA PHE A 412 -16.35 27.30 -1.00
C PHE A 412 -15.60 27.91 0.17
N SER A 413 -15.50 27.18 1.27
CA SER A 413 -14.82 27.64 2.48
C SER A 413 -13.31 27.47 2.34
N PHE A 414 -12.54 28.50 2.69
CA PHE A 414 -11.08 28.49 2.72
C PHE A 414 -10.58 28.79 4.13
N LYS A 415 -9.50 28.11 4.54
CA LYS A 415 -8.85 28.30 5.85
C LYS A 415 -7.34 28.36 5.68
N PHE A 416 -6.70 29.35 6.30
CA PHE A 416 -5.25 29.39 6.45
C PHE A 416 -4.85 29.89 7.85
N ASN A 417 -3.60 29.61 8.24
CA ASN A 417 -3.00 30.16 9.44
C ASN A 417 -1.82 31.05 9.03
N TYR A 418 -1.78 32.28 9.52
CA TYR A 418 -0.69 33.22 9.27
C TYR A 418 -0.44 34.05 10.53
N SER A 419 0.83 34.19 10.93
CA SER A 419 1.23 34.95 12.14
C SER A 419 0.44 34.56 13.41
N ASN A 420 0.27 33.24 13.64
CA ASN A 420 -0.52 32.65 14.73
C ASN A 420 -2.02 33.03 14.76
N LYS A 421 -2.57 33.58 13.67
CA LYS A 421 -4.00 33.84 13.49
C LYS A 421 -4.59 32.92 12.43
N THR A 422 -5.72 32.28 12.76
CA THR A 422 -6.48 31.47 11.80
C THR A 422 -7.51 32.33 11.09
N HIS A 423 -7.42 32.39 9.76
CA HIS A 423 -8.37 33.10 8.91
C HIS A 423 -9.30 32.09 8.22
N ARG A 424 -10.60 32.39 8.20
CA ARG A 424 -11.62 31.59 7.51
C ARG A 424 -12.54 32.52 6.72
N PHE A 425 -12.85 32.16 5.49
CA PHE A 425 -13.72 32.94 4.62
C PHE A 425 -14.31 32.06 3.51
N HIS A 426 -15.37 32.51 2.88
CA HIS A 426 -15.93 31.90 1.69
C HIS A 426 -15.45 32.67 0.47
N HIS A 427 -15.16 31.96 -0.62
CA HIS A 427 -14.72 32.57 -1.87
C HIS A 427 -15.23 31.77 -3.06
N GLU A 428 -15.40 32.44 -4.20
CA GLU A 428 -15.75 31.79 -5.47
C GLU A 428 -14.62 30.84 -5.93
N THR A 429 -14.99 29.71 -6.51
CA THR A 429 -14.07 28.61 -6.84
C THR A 429 -13.36 28.75 -8.19
N ASN A 430 -13.63 29.82 -8.94
CA ASN A 430 -13.20 29.99 -10.33
C ASN A 430 -12.36 31.26 -10.59
N ASN A 431 -11.94 31.99 -9.56
CA ASN A 431 -11.16 33.22 -9.71
C ASN A 431 -10.03 33.31 -8.66
N PHE A 432 -8.83 32.86 -9.04
CA PHE A 432 -7.63 32.84 -8.21
C PHE A 432 -7.10 34.25 -7.92
N ALA A 433 -7.21 35.19 -8.87
CA ALA A 433 -6.75 36.56 -8.67
C ALA A 433 -7.51 37.24 -7.50
N MET A 434 -8.83 37.09 -7.46
CA MET A 434 -9.67 37.59 -6.36
C MET A 434 -9.39 36.87 -5.02
N LEU A 435 -9.09 35.57 -5.08
CA LEU A 435 -8.71 34.80 -3.88
C LEU A 435 -7.40 35.31 -3.30
N LEU A 436 -6.40 35.54 -4.14
CA LEU A 436 -5.11 36.07 -3.75
C LEU A 436 -5.23 37.48 -3.16
N GLU A 437 -6.03 38.35 -3.77
CA GLU A 437 -6.31 39.69 -3.24
C GLU A 437 -6.97 39.63 -1.85
N THR A 438 -7.96 38.74 -1.67
CA THR A 438 -8.64 38.53 -0.38
C THR A 438 -7.66 38.06 0.71
N ILE A 439 -6.71 37.18 0.37
CA ILE A 439 -5.69 36.70 1.30
C ILE A 439 -4.67 37.80 1.61
N GLN A 440 -4.26 38.60 0.61
CA GLN A 440 -3.35 39.73 0.79
C GLN A 440 -3.96 40.83 1.67
N GLN A 441 -5.24 41.13 1.52
CA GLN A 441 -5.97 42.04 2.42
C GLN A 441 -5.98 41.53 3.87
N LYS A 442 -6.10 40.22 4.09
CA LYS A 442 -6.12 39.61 5.43
C LYS A 442 -4.72 39.46 6.06
N THR A 443 -3.67 39.43 5.25
CA THR A 443 -2.27 39.27 5.70
C THR A 443 -1.49 40.59 5.70
N GLU A 444 -2.07 41.66 5.12
CA GLU A 444 -1.50 43.01 4.97
C GLU A 444 -0.14 43.03 4.24
N GLN A 445 0.20 41.95 3.51
CA GLN A 445 1.50 41.76 2.86
C GLN A 445 1.38 40.88 1.60
N PRO A 446 2.32 40.99 0.63
CA PRO A 446 2.36 40.08 -0.50
C PRO A 446 2.74 38.67 -0.02
N VAL A 447 1.97 37.68 -0.44
CA VAL A 447 2.10 36.29 -0.03
C VAL A 447 1.97 35.34 -1.22
N THR A 448 2.47 34.13 -1.03
CA THR A 448 2.39 33.01 -1.95
C THR A 448 1.46 31.96 -1.35
N VAL A 449 0.57 31.39 -2.16
CA VAL A 449 -0.52 30.49 -1.69
C VAL A 449 -0.34 29.11 -2.32
N ALA A 450 -0.48 28.07 -1.51
CA ALA A 450 -0.36 26.67 -1.93
C ALA A 450 -1.43 25.81 -1.25
N TYR A 451 -1.74 24.64 -1.80
CA TYR A 451 -2.62 23.63 -1.20
C TYR A 451 -1.92 22.27 -1.12
N LEU A 452 -2.55 21.29 -0.48
CA LEU A 452 -2.11 19.91 -0.46
C LEU A 452 -2.96 19.11 -1.43
N ASP A 453 -2.33 18.36 -2.32
CA ASP A 453 -3.03 17.44 -3.22
C ASP A 453 -3.43 16.13 -2.52
N ASP A 454 -3.96 15.16 -3.28
CA ASP A 454 -4.39 13.85 -2.81
C ASP A 454 -3.24 12.90 -2.42
N GLU A 455 -2.03 13.19 -2.90
CA GLU A 455 -0.78 12.53 -2.50
C GLU A 455 -0.09 13.24 -1.31
N ASN A 456 -0.68 14.34 -0.85
CA ASN A 456 -0.28 15.14 0.30
C ASN A 456 0.99 15.97 0.07
N ASP A 457 1.27 16.30 -1.19
CA ASP A 457 2.35 17.18 -1.65
C ASP A 457 1.91 18.65 -1.71
N GLN A 458 2.86 19.58 -1.49
CA GLN A 458 2.58 21.01 -1.51
C GLN A 458 2.57 21.55 -2.94
N VAL A 459 1.39 21.84 -3.48
CA VAL A 459 1.21 22.41 -4.82
C VAL A 459 1.00 23.92 -4.74
N LEU A 460 1.83 24.67 -5.46
CA LEU A 460 1.74 26.12 -5.56
C LEU A 460 0.55 26.54 -6.43
N MET A 461 -0.30 27.44 -5.93
CA MET A 461 -1.41 27.98 -6.71
C MET A 461 -0.93 29.16 -7.55
N THR A 462 -1.12 29.08 -8.86
CA THR A 462 -0.71 30.10 -9.82
C THR A 462 -1.82 30.51 -10.77
N CYS A 463 -2.86 29.67 -10.93
CA CYS A 463 -3.96 29.91 -11.86
C CYS A 463 -5.32 29.40 -11.34
N ASP A 464 -6.38 29.69 -12.10
CA ASP A 464 -7.76 29.34 -11.73
C ASP A 464 -8.00 27.82 -11.71
N SER A 465 -7.27 27.03 -12.51
CA SER A 465 -7.37 25.56 -12.48
C SER A 465 -6.86 24.99 -11.15
N ASP A 466 -5.76 25.52 -10.62
CA ASP A 466 -5.20 25.08 -9.33
C ASP A 466 -6.19 25.32 -8.18
N LEU A 467 -6.97 26.41 -8.26
CA LEU A 467 -8.05 26.72 -7.33
C LEU A 467 -9.19 25.70 -7.43
N MET A 468 -9.67 25.43 -8.64
CA MET A 468 -10.72 24.43 -8.85
C MET A 468 -10.28 23.04 -8.39
N ASP A 469 -9.03 22.66 -8.67
CA ASP A 469 -8.46 21.37 -8.29
C ASP A 469 -8.36 21.25 -6.77
N SER A 470 -7.89 22.29 -6.08
CA SER A 470 -7.84 22.30 -4.60
C SER A 470 -9.21 22.09 -3.95
N VAL A 471 -10.27 22.66 -4.56
CA VAL A 471 -11.64 22.53 -4.10
C VAL A 471 -12.19 21.15 -4.41
N GLN A 472 -11.90 20.60 -5.58
CA GLN A 472 -12.33 19.26 -5.98
C GLN A 472 -11.68 18.18 -5.10
N ILE A 473 -10.40 18.33 -4.78
CA ILE A 473 -9.66 17.44 -3.87
C ILE A 473 -10.29 17.50 -2.47
N ALA A 474 -10.59 18.71 -1.97
CA ALA A 474 -11.28 18.86 -0.69
C ALA A 474 -12.68 18.20 -0.70
N LYS A 475 -13.47 18.39 -1.76
CA LYS A 475 -14.80 17.77 -1.92
C LYS A 475 -14.69 16.23 -1.99
N ASN A 476 -13.72 15.69 -2.74
CA ASN A 476 -13.48 14.24 -2.85
C ASN A 476 -13.01 13.62 -1.53
N ALA A 477 -12.24 14.37 -0.74
CA ALA A 477 -11.83 13.99 0.61
C ALA A 477 -12.94 14.16 1.67
N GLY A 478 -14.13 14.66 1.28
CA GLY A 478 -15.25 14.92 2.18
C GLY A 478 -15.05 16.11 3.12
N LEU A 479 -14.12 17.01 2.79
CA LEU A 479 -13.82 18.22 3.55
C LEU A 479 -14.79 19.35 3.15
N ASP A 480 -15.23 20.11 4.14
CA ASP A 480 -16.10 21.28 3.96
C ASP A 480 -15.32 22.56 3.60
N ARG A 481 -13.98 22.47 3.53
CA ARG A 481 -13.09 23.62 3.32
C ARG A 481 -11.74 23.22 2.75
N VAL A 482 -11.13 24.10 1.95
CA VAL A 482 -9.72 23.98 1.51
C VAL A 482 -8.79 24.57 2.57
N LYS A 483 -7.75 23.82 2.95
CA LYS A 483 -6.68 24.32 3.82
C LYS A 483 -5.55 24.87 2.96
N LEU A 484 -5.37 26.19 2.99
CA LEU A 484 -4.32 26.87 2.26
C LEU A 484 -3.07 27.04 3.12
N ILE A 485 -1.91 26.90 2.48
CA ILE A 485 -0.59 27.19 3.03
C ILE A 485 -0.16 28.54 2.47
N VAL A 486 -0.05 29.55 3.34
CA VAL A 486 0.29 30.92 2.97
C VAL A 486 1.69 31.24 3.47
N LYS A 487 2.60 31.58 2.56
CA LYS A 487 4.00 31.94 2.85
C LYS A 487 4.27 33.40 2.47
N ARG A 488 5.09 34.10 3.24
CA ARG A 488 5.46 35.50 2.96
C ARG A 488 6.33 35.56 1.69
N HIS A 489 6.03 36.50 0.80
CA HIS A 489 6.85 36.71 -0.40
C HIS A 489 8.19 37.37 0.00
N ILE A 490 9.27 36.59 0.04
CA ILE A 490 10.63 37.13 0.21
C ILE A 490 11.08 37.57 -1.18
N LYS A 491 11.46 38.85 -1.36
CA LYS A 491 12.12 39.30 -2.59
C LYS A 491 13.39 38.48 -2.78
N GLN A 492 13.41 37.53 -3.72
CA GLN A 492 14.65 36.98 -4.23
C GLN A 492 15.36 38.07 -5.04
N ASN A 493 16.61 38.34 -4.68
CA ASN A 493 17.53 39.13 -5.48
C ASN A 493 17.71 38.42 -6.84
N PRO A 494 17.63 39.09 -8.00
CA PRO A 494 17.70 38.46 -9.32
C PRO A 494 19.15 38.06 -9.73
N MET A 495 19.88 37.40 -8.83
CA MET A 495 21.21 36.82 -9.09
C MET A 495 21.30 35.40 -8.53
N MET A 496 20.40 34.51 -8.95
CA MET A 496 20.67 33.06 -8.85
C MET A 496 19.88 32.19 -9.84
N GLU A 497 19.37 32.76 -10.94
CA GLU A 497 18.65 32.01 -11.98
C GLU A 497 19.42 31.91 -13.32
N GLN A 498 20.68 32.35 -13.34
CA GLN A 498 21.55 32.24 -14.53
C GLN A 498 22.57 31.11 -14.50
N ARG A 499 22.50 30.17 -13.54
CA ARG A 499 23.39 28.98 -13.53
C ARG A 499 22.71 27.65 -13.88
N SER A 500 21.41 27.65 -14.20
CA SER A 500 20.68 26.41 -14.47
C SER A 500 20.33 26.17 -15.95
N ILE A 501 20.55 27.14 -16.85
CA ILE A 501 20.19 27.01 -18.28
C ILE A 501 21.41 26.78 -19.21
N VAL A 502 22.64 26.73 -18.69
CA VAL A 502 23.81 26.32 -19.50
C VAL A 502 24.36 24.99 -19.00
N LYS A 503 23.62 23.90 -19.18
CA LYS A 503 24.17 22.53 -19.15
C LYS A 503 23.25 21.48 -19.79
N GLN A 504 22.61 21.81 -20.91
CA GLN A 504 22.10 20.81 -21.85
C GLN A 504 22.26 21.36 -23.27
N GLU A 505 23.47 21.17 -23.82
CA GLU A 505 23.80 20.96 -25.25
C GLU A 505 25.27 21.31 -25.48
N GLN A 506 26.16 20.31 -25.29
CA GLN A 506 27.36 20.09 -26.10
C GLN A 506 28.01 18.79 -25.65
N LYS A 507 27.51 17.68 -26.21
CA LYS A 507 28.29 16.46 -26.37
C LYS A 507 29.23 16.71 -27.56
N ASN A 508 30.41 17.25 -27.30
CA ASN A 508 31.52 17.18 -28.26
C ASN A 508 32.49 16.09 -27.78
N THR A 509 32.51 15.02 -28.55
CA THR A 509 33.49 13.94 -28.51
C THR A 509 34.89 14.51 -28.70
N ILE A 510 35.76 14.39 -27.68
CA ILE A 510 37.21 14.52 -27.86
C ILE A 510 37.77 13.11 -27.84
N THR A 511 38.07 12.60 -29.03
CA THR A 511 38.84 11.39 -29.27
C THR A 511 40.31 11.71 -28.96
N ILE A 512 40.88 11.11 -27.92
CA ILE A 512 42.34 11.12 -27.70
C ILE A 512 42.91 9.88 -28.40
N PRO A 513 43.89 10.02 -29.32
CA PRO A 513 44.48 8.88 -30.03
C PRO A 513 45.29 7.98 -29.08
N HIS A 514 45.20 6.67 -29.31
CA HIS A 514 45.67 5.60 -28.43
C HIS A 514 47.20 5.37 -28.38
N ASP A 515 48.03 6.22 -28.99
CA ASP A 515 49.47 5.95 -29.16
C ASP A 515 50.42 6.72 -28.21
N VAL A 516 49.90 7.38 -27.17
CA VAL A 516 50.76 8.16 -26.23
C VAL A 516 50.57 7.74 -24.76
N ILE A 517 49.68 6.79 -24.47
CA ILE A 517 49.35 6.40 -23.08
C ILE A 517 50.30 5.30 -22.54
N LEU A 518 50.98 4.54 -23.41
CA LEU A 518 51.89 3.47 -23.00
C LEU A 518 53.31 3.93 -22.56
N PRO A 519 53.93 4.98 -23.15
CA PRO A 519 55.29 5.40 -22.73
C PRO A 519 55.32 6.15 -21.38
N ALA A 520 54.25 6.86 -21.00
CA ALA A 520 54.21 7.66 -19.78
C ALA A 520 54.02 6.83 -18.50
N ALA A 521 53.34 5.69 -18.58
CA ALA A 521 53.14 4.77 -17.46
C ALA A 521 54.43 4.01 -17.10
N ILE A 522 55.28 3.71 -18.09
CA ILE A 522 56.56 2.99 -17.88
C ILE A 522 57.60 3.91 -17.24
N THR A 523 57.60 5.21 -17.55
CA THR A 523 58.50 6.18 -16.90
C THR A 523 58.13 6.46 -15.45
N PHE A 524 56.85 6.39 -15.09
CA PHE A 524 56.40 6.61 -13.70
C PHE A 524 56.71 5.40 -12.80
N LEU A 525 56.60 4.18 -13.32
CA LEU A 525 56.95 2.95 -12.59
C LEU A 525 58.47 2.82 -12.36
N GLY A 526 59.29 3.28 -13.32
CA GLY A 526 60.75 3.26 -13.21
C GLY A 526 61.32 4.21 -12.14
N VAL A 527 60.69 5.37 -11.92
CA VAL A 527 61.12 6.34 -10.89
C VAL A 527 60.75 5.86 -9.48
N VAL A 528 59.66 5.12 -9.32
CA VAL A 528 59.24 4.53 -8.04
C VAL A 528 60.15 3.35 -7.65
N ILE A 529 60.62 2.55 -8.61
CA ILE A 529 61.51 1.40 -8.32
C ILE A 529 62.94 1.89 -7.96
N LEU A 530 63.45 2.94 -8.60
CA LEU A 530 64.79 3.51 -8.29
C LEU A 530 64.84 4.24 -6.94
N SER A 531 63.73 4.82 -6.49
CA SER A 531 63.63 5.50 -5.18
C SER A 531 63.51 4.50 -4.02
N VAL A 532 62.86 3.35 -4.23
CA VAL A 532 62.80 2.27 -3.24
C VAL A 532 64.15 1.54 -3.12
N PHE A 533 64.90 1.38 -4.21
CA PHE A 533 66.19 0.67 -4.18
C PHE A 533 67.35 1.51 -3.59
N THR A 534 67.29 2.84 -3.70
CA THR A 534 68.28 3.74 -3.09
C THR A 534 68.09 3.89 -1.58
N ILE A 535 66.85 3.79 -1.08
CA ILE A 535 66.56 3.80 0.36
C ILE A 535 66.94 2.47 1.04
N SER A 536 66.87 1.34 0.32
CA SER A 536 67.24 0.03 0.87
C SER A 536 68.74 -0.24 0.99
N LYS A 537 69.61 0.57 0.37
CA LYS A 537 71.07 0.37 0.39
C LYS A 537 71.83 1.27 1.37
N SER A 538 71.11 2.09 2.14
CA SER A 538 71.67 3.06 3.11
C SER A 538 71.33 2.72 4.57
N LYS A 539 71.03 1.46 4.90
CA LYS A 539 70.92 0.96 6.27
C LYS A 539 71.77 -0.28 6.48
#